data_AF-A0A2R7SDP3-F1
#
_entry.id   AF-A0A2R7SDP3-F1
#
_cell.length_a   1.000
_cell.length_b   1.000
_cell.length_c   1.000
_cell.angle_alpha   90.00
_cell.angle_beta   90.00
_cell.angle_gamma   90.00
#
_symmetry.space_group_name_H-M   'P 1'
#
loop_
_entity.id
_entity.type
_entity.pdbx_description
1 polymer ?
#
loop_
_entity_poly.entity_id
_entity_poly.type
_entity_poly.pdbx_seq_one_letter_code
_entity_poly.pdbx_strand_id
1 'polypeptide(L)'
;CKSHLELLARRDMRRLMAETGADEATLREAQALITQLEPKPGRRFAQGAAAAIVPDVIVRKVGRELRVMLNPEVAPKLRINELYANALRATRGGISNSPLGGQLQEARWFIKNIQQRFDTILRVSQAIVERQRGFFTHGELAMKPLVLREIADELGLHESTISRVTTAKYMATSWGTFELKYFFGSGLSTEAGGEASSTAVRALIKQFVAAEDLKKPLSDSALAAMLEEQGIQCARRTVAKYREAMKIAPANLRKAM
;
A
#
# COMPACT_ATOMS: atom_id res chain seq x y z
N CYS A 1 -22.30 -9.23 -33.37
CA CYS A 1 -21.86 -9.18 -31.96
C CYS A 1 -21.22 -10.48 -31.41
N LYS A 2 -21.54 -11.70 -31.90
CA LYS A 2 -20.95 -12.95 -31.35
C LYS A 2 -19.44 -13.15 -31.63
N SER A 3 -18.90 -12.61 -32.73
CA SER A 3 -17.56 -12.99 -33.23
C SER A 3 -16.49 -11.89 -33.19
N HIS A 4 -16.85 -10.62 -32.92
CA HIS A 4 -15.95 -9.47 -33.07
C HIS A 4 -15.94 -8.50 -31.87
N LEU A 5 -16.30 -8.97 -30.68
CA LEU A 5 -16.38 -8.13 -29.48
C LEU A 5 -15.02 -7.54 -29.07
N GLU A 6 -13.92 -8.27 -29.29
CA GLU A 6 -12.57 -7.76 -29.03
C GLU A 6 -12.18 -6.60 -29.96
N LEU A 7 -12.61 -6.62 -31.22
CA LEU A 7 -12.35 -5.54 -32.17
C LEU A 7 -13.12 -4.27 -31.77
N LEU A 8 -14.35 -4.45 -31.25
CA LEU A 8 -15.15 -3.38 -30.66
C LEU A 8 -14.49 -2.81 -29.39
N ALA A 9 -13.95 -3.67 -28.53
CA ALA A 9 -13.25 -3.26 -27.32
C ALA A 9 -11.96 -2.46 -27.62
N ARG A 10 -11.28 -2.79 -28.72
CA ARG A 10 -10.10 -2.07 -29.21
C ARG A 10 -10.44 -0.81 -30.04
N ARG A 11 -11.73 -0.52 -30.25
CA ARG A 11 -12.24 0.58 -31.10
C ARG A 11 -11.67 0.57 -32.53
N ASP A 12 -11.39 -0.60 -33.08
CA ASP A 12 -10.81 -0.74 -34.42
C ASP A 12 -11.90 -0.70 -35.51
N MET A 13 -12.41 0.51 -35.79
CA MET A 13 -13.52 0.73 -36.70
C MET A 13 -13.22 0.29 -38.14
N ARG A 14 -11.94 0.37 -38.58
CA ARG A 14 -11.54 -0.04 -39.93
C ARG A 14 -11.67 -1.54 -40.15
N ARG A 15 -11.16 -2.33 -39.19
CA ARG A 15 -11.33 -3.79 -39.24
C ARG A 15 -12.78 -4.20 -39.04
N LEU A 16 -13.53 -3.49 -38.20
CA LEU A 16 -14.96 -3.76 -38.03
C LEU A 16 -15.74 -3.52 -39.31
N MET A 17 -15.51 -2.42 -40.04
CA MET A 17 -16.15 -2.18 -41.34
C MET A 17 -15.82 -3.29 -42.34
N ALA A 18 -14.56 -3.73 -42.39
CA ALA A 18 -14.14 -4.79 -43.31
C ALA A 18 -14.77 -6.16 -43.00
N GLU A 19 -14.86 -6.52 -41.72
CA GLU A 19 -15.40 -7.83 -41.29
C GLU A 19 -16.94 -7.85 -41.26
N THR A 20 -17.59 -6.72 -40.99
CA THR A 20 -19.05 -6.64 -40.86
C THR A 20 -19.75 -6.14 -42.13
N GLY A 21 -19.02 -5.53 -43.05
CA GLY A 21 -19.57 -4.91 -44.26
C GLY A 21 -20.48 -3.70 -43.99
N ALA A 22 -20.58 -3.24 -42.74
CA ALA A 22 -21.41 -2.12 -42.33
C ALA A 22 -20.70 -0.77 -42.53
N ASP A 23 -21.48 0.27 -42.73
CA ASP A 23 -21.03 1.64 -42.84
C ASP A 23 -20.60 2.22 -41.47
N GLU A 24 -19.75 3.25 -41.50
CA GLU A 24 -19.19 3.85 -40.29
C GLU A 24 -20.26 4.44 -39.36
N ALA A 25 -21.34 4.99 -39.92
CA ALA A 25 -22.43 5.58 -39.15
C ALA A 25 -23.18 4.50 -38.34
N THR A 26 -23.59 3.41 -39.01
CA THR A 26 -24.25 2.27 -38.35
C THR A 26 -23.37 1.62 -37.28
N LEU A 27 -22.07 1.46 -37.53
CA LEU A 27 -21.14 0.92 -36.53
C LEU A 27 -21.02 1.82 -35.29
N ARG A 28 -21.03 3.14 -35.47
CA ARG A 28 -20.98 4.11 -34.37
C ARG A 28 -22.26 4.10 -33.55
N GLU A 29 -23.42 3.98 -34.18
CA GLU A 29 -24.71 3.82 -33.49
C GLU A 29 -24.78 2.51 -32.69
N ALA A 30 -24.37 1.41 -33.30
CA ALA A 30 -24.32 0.10 -32.62
C ALA A 30 -23.36 0.13 -31.42
N GLN A 31 -22.20 0.78 -31.56
CA GLN A 31 -21.26 0.96 -30.47
C GLN A 31 -21.87 1.77 -29.32
N ALA A 32 -22.57 2.87 -29.63
CA ALA A 32 -23.23 3.70 -28.63
C ALA A 32 -24.33 2.95 -27.87
N LEU A 33 -25.07 2.07 -28.54
CA LEU A 33 -26.07 1.22 -27.91
C LEU A 33 -25.42 0.18 -26.96
N ILE A 34 -24.34 -0.45 -27.40
CA ILE A 34 -23.64 -1.47 -26.61
C ILE A 34 -22.99 -0.86 -25.36
N THR A 35 -22.43 0.34 -25.45
CA THR A 35 -21.81 1.01 -24.28
C THR A 35 -22.81 1.50 -23.25
N GLN A 36 -24.11 1.62 -23.61
CA GLN A 36 -25.18 1.93 -22.65
C GLN A 36 -25.59 0.70 -21.80
N LEU A 37 -25.25 -0.51 -22.24
CA LEU A 37 -25.56 -1.72 -21.49
C LEU A 37 -24.63 -1.83 -20.27
N GLU A 38 -25.22 -1.97 -19.09
CA GLU A 38 -24.46 -2.22 -17.86
C GLU A 38 -23.98 -3.68 -17.86
N PRO A 39 -22.67 -3.96 -17.98
CA PRO A 39 -22.15 -5.32 -18.03
C PRO A 39 -22.30 -6.06 -16.69
N LYS A 40 -22.52 -5.32 -15.58
CA LYS A 40 -22.64 -5.88 -14.22
C LYS A 40 -23.84 -5.30 -13.48
N PRO A 41 -25.08 -5.63 -13.89
CA PRO A 41 -26.31 -5.05 -13.32
C PRO A 41 -26.45 -5.30 -11.81
N GLY A 42 -25.94 -6.43 -11.31
CA GLY A 42 -25.93 -6.78 -9.89
C GLY A 42 -25.00 -5.94 -9.00
N ARG A 43 -24.10 -5.13 -9.58
CA ARG A 43 -23.10 -4.35 -8.82
C ARG A 43 -23.75 -3.32 -7.88
N ARG A 44 -24.90 -2.75 -8.27
CA ARG A 44 -25.65 -1.78 -7.46
C ARG A 44 -26.32 -2.41 -6.23
N PHE A 45 -26.54 -3.72 -6.27
CA PHE A 45 -27.15 -4.50 -5.19
C PHE A 45 -26.12 -5.27 -4.36
N ALA A 46 -24.87 -5.35 -4.85
CA ALA A 46 -23.77 -5.91 -4.10
C ALA A 46 -23.40 -4.97 -2.96
N GLN A 47 -23.86 -5.27 -1.74
CA GLN A 47 -23.32 -4.71 -0.51
C GLN A 47 -21.95 -5.34 -0.23
N GLY A 48 -20.97 -5.01 -1.08
CA GLY A 48 -19.58 -5.22 -0.75
C GLY A 48 -19.17 -4.15 0.24
N ALA A 49 -19.47 -4.35 1.53
CA ALA A 49 -18.74 -3.61 2.55
C ALA A 49 -17.28 -4.00 2.38
N ALA A 50 -16.50 -3.15 1.72
CA ALA A 50 -15.06 -3.32 1.66
C ALA A 50 -14.60 -3.45 3.12
N ALA A 51 -14.04 -4.60 3.48
CA ALA A 51 -13.60 -4.85 4.84
C ALA A 51 -12.60 -3.75 5.20
N ALA A 52 -13.01 -2.82 6.05
CA ALA A 52 -12.17 -1.72 6.46
C ALA A 52 -10.98 -2.32 7.22
N ILE A 53 -9.78 -2.04 6.73
CA ILE A 53 -8.55 -2.50 7.38
C ILE A 53 -8.44 -1.72 8.70
N VAL A 54 -8.55 -2.44 9.82
CA VAL A 54 -8.33 -1.86 11.15
C VAL A 54 -6.81 -1.68 11.31
N PRO A 55 -6.32 -0.44 11.48
CA PRO A 55 -4.89 -0.17 11.61
C PRO A 55 -4.36 -0.61 12.97
N ASP A 56 -3.14 -1.13 13.01
CA ASP A 56 -2.41 -1.47 14.24
C ASP A 56 -1.82 -0.21 14.90
N VAL A 57 -1.42 0.76 14.09
CA VAL A 57 -0.72 1.98 14.50
C VAL A 57 -1.41 3.20 13.91
N ILE A 58 -1.47 4.28 14.68
CA ILE A 58 -2.07 5.55 14.30
C ILE A 58 -0.99 6.63 14.40
N VAL A 59 -0.79 7.36 13.31
CA VAL A 59 0.11 8.52 13.25
C VAL A 59 -0.73 9.79 13.17
N ARG A 60 -0.50 10.71 14.10
CA ARG A 60 -1.15 12.03 14.10
C ARG A 60 -0.12 13.13 14.14
N LYS A 61 -0.33 14.17 13.35
CA LYS A 61 0.44 15.40 13.42
C LYS A 61 -0.13 16.26 14.56
N VAL A 62 0.69 16.54 15.57
CA VAL A 62 0.35 17.43 16.69
C VAL A 62 1.28 18.64 16.60
N GLY A 63 0.76 19.74 16.04
CA GLY A 63 1.57 20.91 15.74
C GLY A 63 2.64 20.61 14.68
N ARG A 64 3.92 20.69 15.09
CA ARG A 64 5.08 20.37 14.23
C ARG A 64 5.59 18.95 14.38
N GLU A 65 5.11 18.21 15.38
CA GLU A 65 5.60 16.86 15.69
C GLU A 65 4.65 15.78 15.17
N LEU A 66 5.22 14.63 14.80
CA LEU A 66 4.48 13.43 14.42
C LEU A 66 4.44 12.49 15.62
N ARG A 67 3.25 12.25 16.14
CA ARG A 67 3.03 11.33 17.25
C ARG A 67 2.53 9.99 16.73
N VAL A 68 3.25 8.93 17.08
CA VAL A 68 2.94 7.54 16.72
C VAL A 68 2.38 6.83 17.95
N MET A 69 1.21 6.21 17.82
CA MET A 69 0.51 5.51 18.90
C MET A 69 -0.05 4.18 18.42
N LEU A 70 -0.11 3.18 19.29
CA LEU A 70 -0.82 1.93 19.00
C LEU A 70 -2.34 2.16 18.97
N ASN A 71 -3.04 1.41 18.14
CA ASN A 71 -4.50 1.39 18.16
C ASN A 71 -5.00 0.59 19.38
N PRO A 72 -5.70 1.22 20.34
CA PRO A 72 -6.21 0.52 21.51
C PRO A 72 -7.29 -0.54 21.18
N GLU A 73 -7.92 -0.47 20.01
CA GLU A 73 -8.90 -1.47 19.57
C GLU A 73 -8.25 -2.81 19.22
N VAL A 74 -7.00 -2.78 18.74
CA VAL A 74 -6.26 -3.98 18.33
C VAL A 74 -5.40 -4.53 19.47
N ALA A 75 -5.05 -3.71 20.46
CA ALA A 75 -4.23 -4.09 21.59
C ALA A 75 -5.07 -4.71 22.74
N PRO A 76 -5.02 -6.03 22.97
CA PRO A 76 -5.82 -6.66 24.02
C PRO A 76 -5.32 -6.28 25.42
N LYS A 77 -6.25 -5.94 26.31
CA LYS A 77 -5.97 -5.68 27.73
C LYS A 77 -6.04 -6.98 28.53
N LEU A 78 -4.96 -7.75 28.51
CA LEU A 78 -4.84 -8.99 29.28
C LEU A 78 -4.33 -8.72 30.69
N ARG A 79 -4.95 -9.33 31.69
CA ARG A 79 -4.52 -9.29 33.10
C ARG A 79 -4.68 -10.66 33.73
N ILE A 80 -3.80 -10.98 34.68
CA ILE A 80 -3.93 -12.17 35.52
C ILE A 80 -4.72 -11.76 36.76
N ASN A 81 -5.64 -12.62 37.18
CA ASN A 81 -6.35 -12.41 38.43
C ASN A 81 -5.42 -12.75 39.61
N GLU A 82 -5.03 -11.70 40.36
CA GLU A 82 -4.08 -11.81 41.46
C GLU A 82 -4.60 -12.66 42.63
N LEU A 83 -5.93 -12.77 42.82
CA LEU A 83 -6.50 -13.60 43.89
C LEU A 83 -6.13 -15.08 43.69
N TYR A 84 -6.30 -15.60 42.48
CA TYR A 84 -5.91 -16.97 42.14
C TYR A 84 -4.39 -17.15 42.14
N ALA A 85 -3.64 -16.16 41.64
CA ALA A 85 -2.18 -16.22 41.66
C ALA A 85 -1.60 -16.23 43.09
N ASN A 86 -2.25 -15.57 44.05
CA ASN A 86 -1.85 -15.55 45.45
C ASN A 86 -2.28 -16.83 46.18
N ALA A 87 -3.48 -17.34 45.91
CA ALA A 87 -3.92 -18.65 46.42
C ALA A 87 -2.96 -19.78 46.00
N LEU A 88 -2.50 -19.77 44.74
CA LEU A 88 -1.53 -20.75 44.24
C LEU A 88 -0.15 -20.62 44.89
N ARG A 89 0.27 -19.41 45.27
CA ARG A 89 1.52 -19.17 46.02
C ARG A 89 1.46 -19.67 47.46
N ALA A 90 0.27 -19.65 48.08
CA ALA A 90 0.06 -20.07 49.45
C ALA A 90 -0.03 -21.60 49.63
N THR A 91 -0.17 -22.37 48.54
CA THR A 91 -0.17 -23.83 48.56
C THR A 91 1.19 -24.40 48.99
N ARG A 92 1.22 -25.45 49.84
CA ARG A 92 2.46 -26.11 50.26
C ARG A 92 3.24 -26.62 49.04
N GLY A 93 4.48 -26.15 48.87
CA GLY A 93 5.34 -26.44 47.71
C GLY A 93 5.38 -25.33 46.65
N GLY A 94 4.67 -24.21 46.86
CA GLY A 94 4.72 -23.03 46.00
C GLY A 94 4.11 -23.26 44.61
N ILE A 95 4.37 -22.32 43.70
CA ILE A 95 3.85 -22.36 42.32
C ILE A 95 4.29 -23.65 41.62
N SER A 96 5.51 -24.12 41.86
CA SER A 96 6.13 -25.24 41.13
C SER A 96 5.46 -26.61 41.39
N ASN A 97 4.88 -26.82 42.58
CA ASN A 97 4.23 -28.10 42.94
C ASN A 97 2.71 -28.09 42.73
N SER A 98 2.14 -26.98 42.24
CA SER A 98 0.70 -26.90 41.94
C SER A 98 0.44 -27.31 40.50
N PRO A 99 -0.60 -28.13 40.21
CA PRO A 99 -0.99 -28.48 38.84
C PRO A 99 -1.32 -27.27 37.95
N LEU A 100 -1.67 -26.13 38.55
CA LEU A 100 -1.98 -24.87 37.84
C LEU A 100 -0.79 -23.90 37.79
N GLY A 101 0.34 -24.24 38.42
CA GLY A 101 1.52 -23.38 38.47
C GLY A 101 2.19 -23.18 37.11
N GLY A 102 2.28 -24.25 36.31
CA GLY A 102 2.77 -24.19 34.94
C GLY A 102 1.90 -23.28 34.06
N GLN A 103 0.57 -23.43 34.14
CA GLN A 103 -0.36 -22.58 33.40
C GLN A 103 -0.26 -21.09 33.80
N LEU A 104 -0.01 -20.81 35.08
CA LEU A 104 0.21 -19.43 35.54
C LEU A 104 1.51 -18.84 34.96
N GLN A 105 2.59 -19.62 34.87
CA GLN A 105 3.84 -19.18 34.26
C GLN A 105 3.68 -18.96 32.75
N GLU A 106 3.01 -19.89 32.05
CA GLU A 106 2.68 -19.76 30.63
C GLU A 106 1.82 -18.52 30.37
N ALA A 107 0.81 -18.25 31.20
CA ALA A 107 -0.02 -17.05 31.09
C ALA A 107 0.80 -15.77 31.28
N ARG A 108 1.71 -15.72 32.27
CA ARG A 108 2.62 -14.57 32.48
C ARG A 108 3.52 -14.37 31.27
N TRP A 109 4.08 -15.44 30.74
CA TRP A 109 4.96 -15.41 29.58
C TRP A 109 4.20 -14.96 28.32
N PHE A 110 2.99 -15.45 28.11
CA PHE A 110 2.12 -15.05 27.01
C PHE A 110 1.78 -13.55 27.03
N ILE A 111 1.39 -13.01 28.19
CA ILE A 111 1.13 -11.58 28.34
C ILE A 111 2.38 -10.76 28.05
N LYS A 112 3.53 -11.18 28.58
CA LYS A 112 4.82 -10.51 28.33
C LYS A 112 5.18 -10.49 26.84
N ASN A 113 5.00 -11.62 26.15
CA ASN A 113 5.28 -11.71 24.71
C ASN A 113 4.35 -10.83 23.87
N ILE A 114 3.08 -10.74 24.24
CA ILE A 114 2.13 -9.83 23.58
C ILE A 114 2.58 -8.38 23.77
N GLN A 115 2.93 -7.99 25.00
CA GLN A 115 3.43 -6.64 25.28
C GLN A 115 4.69 -6.34 24.46
N GLN A 116 5.66 -7.25 24.42
CA GLN A 116 6.89 -7.12 23.64
C GLN A 116 6.61 -7.00 22.14
N ARG A 117 5.64 -7.75 21.61
CA ARG A 117 5.23 -7.65 20.20
C ARG A 117 4.69 -6.26 19.87
N PHE A 118 3.78 -5.74 20.69
CA PHE A 118 3.20 -4.41 20.47
C PHE A 118 4.22 -3.28 20.67
N ASP A 119 5.10 -3.41 21.66
CA ASP A 119 6.24 -2.50 21.84
C ASP A 119 7.17 -2.50 20.63
N THR A 120 7.49 -3.67 20.09
CA THR A 120 8.33 -3.79 18.88
C THR A 120 7.65 -3.14 17.68
N ILE A 121 6.34 -3.37 17.46
CA ILE A 121 5.57 -2.70 16.40
C ILE A 121 5.62 -1.18 16.56
N LEU A 122 5.44 -0.67 17.77
CA LEU A 122 5.48 0.76 18.05
C LEU A 122 6.85 1.36 17.76
N ARG A 123 7.93 0.75 18.25
CA ARG A 123 9.31 1.19 18.03
C ARG A 123 9.70 1.20 16.55
N VAL A 124 9.35 0.13 15.83
CA VAL A 124 9.57 0.05 14.38
C VAL A 124 8.77 1.13 13.64
N SER A 125 7.52 1.35 14.02
CA SER A 125 6.69 2.38 13.39
C SER A 125 7.20 3.79 13.66
N GLN A 126 7.68 4.07 14.88
CA GLN A 126 8.33 5.34 15.22
C GLN A 126 9.58 5.60 14.37
N ALA A 127 10.46 4.60 14.25
CA ALA A 127 11.66 4.72 13.42
C ALA A 127 11.31 4.96 11.93
N ILE A 128 10.30 4.27 11.40
CA ILE A 128 9.80 4.51 10.04
C ILE A 128 9.30 5.95 9.87
N VAL A 129 8.46 6.44 10.80
CA VAL A 129 7.92 7.81 10.73
C VAL A 129 9.02 8.85 10.80
N GLU A 130 10.04 8.63 11.63
CA GLU A 130 11.17 9.52 11.79
C GLU A 130 12.01 9.62 10.50
N ARG A 131 12.34 8.49 9.89
CA ARG A 131 13.07 8.45 8.61
C ARG A 131 12.24 9.00 7.44
N GLN A 132 10.93 8.81 7.49
CA GLN A 132 9.99 9.19 6.43
C GLN A 132 9.20 10.48 6.71
N ARG A 133 9.73 11.39 7.54
CA ARG A 133 9.05 12.68 7.85
C ARG A 133 8.51 13.41 6.62
N GLY A 134 9.26 13.39 5.51
CA GLY A 134 8.86 13.99 4.23
C GLY A 134 7.53 13.45 3.69
N PHE A 135 7.31 12.13 3.76
CA PHE A 135 6.06 11.50 3.36
C PHE A 135 4.88 11.99 4.21
N PHE A 136 5.04 12.04 5.53
CA PHE A 136 3.95 12.45 6.42
C PHE A 136 3.58 13.93 6.28
N THR A 137 4.51 14.78 5.82
CA THR A 137 4.25 16.20 5.60
C THR A 137 3.77 16.54 4.20
N HIS A 138 4.35 15.93 3.16
CA HIS A 138 4.12 16.30 1.76
C HIS A 138 3.52 15.16 0.90
N GLY A 139 3.26 13.99 1.49
CA GLY A 139 2.66 12.84 0.82
C GLY A 139 3.67 11.96 0.07
N GLU A 140 3.15 11.07 -0.80
CA GLU A 140 3.91 10.04 -1.52
C GLU A 140 5.10 10.56 -2.34
N LEU A 141 5.06 11.84 -2.77
CA LEU A 141 6.12 12.47 -3.56
C LEU A 141 7.42 12.68 -2.78
N ALA A 142 7.33 12.96 -1.49
CA ALA A 142 8.49 13.23 -0.63
C ALA A 142 8.99 11.97 0.10
N MET A 143 8.67 10.81 -0.44
CA MET A 143 9.04 9.50 0.08
C MET A 143 10.52 9.21 -0.20
N LYS A 144 11.29 8.96 0.86
CA LYS A 144 12.71 8.60 0.76
C LYS A 144 12.88 7.09 0.63
N PRO A 145 13.94 6.59 0.00
CA PRO A 145 14.29 5.19 0.10
C PRO A 145 14.58 4.81 1.55
N LEU A 146 14.18 3.60 1.94
CA LEU A 146 14.43 3.07 3.28
C LEU A 146 14.63 1.57 3.17
N VAL A 147 15.76 1.09 3.67
CA VAL A 147 16.11 -0.32 3.70
C VAL A 147 15.81 -0.92 5.07
N LEU A 148 15.37 -2.18 5.11
CA LEU A 148 15.08 -2.89 6.36
C LEU A 148 16.29 -2.91 7.30
N ARG A 149 17.50 -3.04 6.75
CA ARG A 149 18.77 -3.03 7.48
C ARG A 149 18.97 -1.75 8.30
N GLU A 150 18.63 -0.58 7.76
CA GLU A 150 18.82 0.69 8.49
C GLU A 150 17.99 0.75 9.77
N ILE A 151 16.74 0.29 9.71
CA ILE A 151 15.85 0.22 10.87
C ILE A 151 16.28 -0.89 11.84
N ALA A 152 16.77 -2.00 11.30
CA ALA A 152 17.32 -3.11 12.09
C ALA A 152 18.52 -2.67 12.93
N ASP A 153 19.48 -1.98 12.29
CA ASP A 153 20.69 -1.45 12.93
C ASP A 153 20.35 -0.37 13.98
N GLU A 154 19.40 0.52 13.68
CA GLU A 154 18.95 1.57 14.62
C GLU A 154 18.28 1.01 15.88
N LEU A 155 17.51 -0.07 15.74
CA LEU A 155 16.75 -0.67 16.85
C LEU A 155 17.48 -1.82 17.56
N GLY A 156 18.64 -2.24 17.05
CA GLY A 156 19.38 -3.40 17.55
C GLY A 156 18.64 -4.73 17.35
N LEU A 157 17.85 -4.84 16.27
CA LEU A 157 17.05 -6.02 15.94
C LEU A 157 17.58 -6.67 14.66
N HIS A 158 17.33 -7.97 14.49
CA HIS A 158 17.68 -8.65 13.25
C HIS A 158 16.72 -8.25 12.11
N GLU A 159 17.22 -8.15 10.87
CA GLU A 159 16.43 -7.77 9.69
C GLU A 159 15.18 -8.65 9.50
N SER A 160 15.32 -9.96 9.74
CA SER A 160 14.19 -10.91 9.69
C SER A 160 13.07 -10.58 10.69
N THR A 161 13.41 -9.96 11.83
CA THR A 161 12.42 -9.50 12.82
C THR A 161 11.65 -8.31 12.28
N ILE A 162 12.33 -7.32 11.68
CA ILE A 162 11.69 -6.15 11.06
C ILE A 162 10.78 -6.58 9.90
N SER A 163 11.25 -7.49 9.04
CA SER A 163 10.46 -8.02 7.91
C SER A 163 9.17 -8.71 8.39
N ARG A 164 9.24 -9.50 9.47
CA ARG A 164 8.08 -10.15 10.08
C ARG A 164 7.12 -9.16 10.73
N VAL A 165 7.64 -8.16 11.43
CA VAL A 165 6.85 -7.13 12.12
C VAL A 165 6.13 -6.21 11.14
N THR A 166 6.72 -5.92 9.99
CA THR A 166 6.17 -4.98 9.01
C THR A 166 5.16 -5.61 8.04
N THR A 167 5.16 -6.94 7.92
CA THR A 167 4.24 -7.67 7.05
C THR A 167 2.85 -7.79 7.66
N ALA A 168 1.82 -7.46 6.88
CA ALA A 168 0.41 -7.46 7.29
C ALA A 168 0.16 -6.66 8.57
N LYS A 169 0.89 -5.56 8.76
CA LYS A 169 0.64 -4.56 9.80
C LYS A 169 0.40 -3.22 9.15
N TYR A 170 -0.63 -2.53 9.61
CA TYR A 170 -1.13 -1.33 8.95
C TYR A 170 -1.04 -0.13 9.86
N MET A 171 -0.74 1.00 9.25
CA MET A 171 -0.59 2.29 9.89
C MET A 171 -1.56 3.29 9.28
N ALA A 172 -2.40 3.88 10.10
CA ALA A 172 -3.25 5.00 9.71
C ALA A 172 -2.44 6.29 9.74
N THR A 173 -2.48 7.01 8.63
CA THR A 173 -1.79 8.27 8.40
C THR A 173 -2.78 9.34 7.92
N SER A 174 -2.36 10.60 7.85
CA SER A 174 -3.16 11.69 7.26
C SER A 174 -3.51 11.47 5.79
N TRP A 175 -2.75 10.62 5.09
CA TRP A 175 -2.92 10.31 3.66
C TRP A 175 -3.67 9.00 3.41
N GLY A 176 -4.10 8.30 4.47
CA GLY A 176 -4.76 7.01 4.39
C GLY A 176 -4.08 5.91 5.20
N THR A 177 -4.56 4.68 5.06
CA THR A 177 -4.03 3.50 5.75
C THR A 177 -3.05 2.76 4.85
N PHE A 178 -1.81 2.61 5.31
CA PHE A 178 -0.73 1.95 4.56
C PHE A 178 -0.17 0.78 5.34
N GLU A 179 0.23 -0.29 4.66
CA GLU A 179 1.01 -1.36 5.28
C GLU A 179 2.40 -0.81 5.66
N LEU A 180 2.96 -1.19 6.80
CA LEU A 180 4.31 -0.75 7.20
C LEU A 180 5.37 -1.12 6.14
N LYS A 181 5.17 -2.25 5.46
CA LYS A 181 6.04 -2.70 4.36
C LYS A 181 6.10 -1.72 3.18
N TYR A 182 5.06 -0.92 2.96
CA TYR A 182 5.00 0.08 1.88
C TYR A 182 6.14 1.11 1.98
N PHE A 183 6.63 1.36 3.20
CA PHE A 183 7.70 2.32 3.45
C PHE A 183 9.09 1.85 3.04
N PHE A 184 9.24 0.55 2.76
CA PHE A 184 10.50 -0.05 2.34
C PHE A 184 10.50 -0.20 0.81
N GLY A 185 10.95 0.86 0.14
CA GLY A 185 11.08 0.90 -1.31
C GLY A 185 12.55 0.91 -1.72
N SER A 186 12.87 0.25 -2.83
CA SER A 186 14.16 0.40 -3.50
C SER A 186 14.32 1.86 -3.97
N GLY A 187 15.47 2.46 -3.68
CA GLY A 187 15.87 3.74 -4.23
C GLY A 187 16.32 3.64 -5.68
N LEU A 188 16.14 4.73 -6.41
CA LEU A 188 16.76 5.03 -7.69
C LEU A 188 17.68 6.23 -7.49
N SER A 189 18.89 6.16 -8.01
CA SER A 189 19.86 7.25 -7.91
C SER A 189 19.40 8.45 -8.75
N THR A 190 19.51 9.66 -8.19
CA THR A 190 19.28 10.93 -8.91
C THR A 190 20.62 11.63 -9.15
N GLU A 191 20.74 12.40 -10.23
CA GLU A 191 21.97 13.17 -10.53
C GLU A 191 22.26 14.26 -9.52
N ALA A 192 21.22 14.77 -8.84
CA ALA A 192 21.33 15.81 -7.81
C ALA A 192 21.89 15.29 -6.47
N GLY A 193 22.42 14.06 -6.42
CA GLY A 193 22.93 13.43 -5.21
C GLY A 193 21.84 12.98 -4.22
N GLY A 194 20.56 13.05 -4.62
CA GLY A 194 19.45 12.48 -3.87
C GLY A 194 19.15 11.05 -4.31
N GLU A 195 18.41 10.30 -3.49
CA GLU A 195 17.79 9.05 -3.93
C GLU A 195 16.27 9.23 -3.98
N ALA A 196 15.67 8.92 -5.12
CA ALA A 196 14.22 8.92 -5.28
C ALA A 196 13.67 7.52 -5.01
N SER A 197 12.65 7.39 -4.17
CA SER A 197 12.02 6.08 -3.95
C SER A 197 11.20 5.66 -5.18
N SER A 198 11.17 4.36 -5.47
CA SER A 198 10.29 3.81 -6.52
C SER A 198 8.81 4.18 -6.35
N THR A 199 8.37 4.41 -5.11
CA THR A 199 7.03 4.91 -4.78
C THR A 199 6.83 6.36 -5.23
N ALA A 200 7.78 7.26 -4.97
CA ALA A 200 7.73 8.64 -5.43
C ALA A 200 7.69 8.72 -6.96
N VAL A 201 8.47 7.88 -7.66
CA VAL A 201 8.44 7.82 -9.14
C VAL A 201 7.07 7.39 -9.66
N ARG A 202 6.43 6.39 -9.03
CA ARG A 202 5.07 5.96 -9.40
C ARG A 202 4.05 7.09 -9.18
N ALA A 203 4.16 7.82 -8.08
CA ALA A 203 3.30 8.95 -7.78
C ALA A 203 3.47 10.09 -8.81
N LEU A 204 4.70 10.40 -9.21
CA LEU A 204 4.98 11.38 -10.27
C LEU A 204 4.42 10.96 -11.63
N ILE A 205 4.63 9.69 -12.04
CA ILE A 205 4.03 9.17 -13.27
C ILE A 205 2.51 9.33 -13.23
N LYS A 206 1.88 9.01 -12.10
CA LYS A 206 0.43 9.18 -11.94
C LYS A 206 -0.01 10.64 -12.05
N GLN A 207 0.76 11.59 -11.50
CA GLN A 207 0.48 13.02 -11.62
C GLN A 207 0.64 13.52 -13.07
N PHE A 208 1.71 13.15 -13.76
CA PHE A 208 1.91 13.52 -15.16
C PHE A 208 0.81 12.96 -16.06
N VAL A 209 0.42 11.70 -15.83
CA VAL A 209 -0.70 11.08 -16.54
C VAL A 209 -2.03 11.77 -16.21
N ALA A 210 -2.25 12.17 -14.97
CA ALA A 210 -3.49 12.87 -14.59
C ALA A 210 -3.56 14.30 -15.15
N ALA A 211 -2.42 14.95 -15.39
CA ALA A 211 -2.32 16.29 -15.95
C ALA A 211 -2.19 16.31 -17.49
N GLU A 212 -2.25 15.16 -18.16
CA GLU A 212 -2.03 15.08 -19.60
C GLU A 212 -3.21 15.62 -20.42
N ASP A 213 -2.93 16.08 -21.64
CA ASP A 213 -3.96 16.35 -22.62
C ASP A 213 -4.46 15.02 -23.24
N LEU A 214 -5.75 14.73 -23.08
CA LEU A 214 -6.40 13.54 -23.64
C LEU A 214 -6.23 13.44 -25.18
N LYS A 215 -6.08 14.56 -25.88
CA LYS A 215 -5.87 14.57 -27.34
C LYS A 215 -4.45 14.15 -27.74
N LYS A 216 -3.48 14.34 -26.83
CA LYS A 216 -2.06 14.02 -27.03
C LYS A 216 -1.49 13.40 -25.74
N PRO A 217 -1.88 12.14 -25.43
CA PRO A 217 -1.41 11.49 -24.22
C PRO A 217 0.10 11.30 -24.23
N LEU A 218 0.71 11.38 -23.06
CA LEU A 218 2.15 11.31 -22.90
C LEU A 218 2.64 9.88 -23.19
N SER A 219 3.65 9.76 -24.06
CA SER A 219 4.30 8.47 -24.30
C SER A 219 5.20 8.07 -23.13
N ASP A 220 5.50 6.77 -22.99
CA ASP A 220 6.44 6.30 -21.94
C ASP A 220 7.83 6.96 -22.07
N SER A 221 8.24 7.34 -23.29
CA SER A 221 9.49 8.10 -23.53
C SER A 221 9.39 9.55 -23.06
N ALA A 222 8.23 10.20 -23.26
CA ALA A 222 8.00 11.57 -22.79
C ALA A 222 7.94 11.62 -21.26
N LEU A 223 7.28 10.64 -20.63
CA LEU A 223 7.27 10.51 -19.17
C LEU A 223 8.68 10.28 -18.60
N ALA A 224 9.53 9.51 -19.29
CA ALA A 224 10.93 9.34 -18.88
C ALA A 224 11.71 10.66 -18.95
N ALA A 225 11.56 11.44 -20.03
CA ALA A 225 12.21 12.74 -20.17
C ALA A 225 11.74 13.74 -19.11
N MET A 226 10.44 13.79 -18.81
CA MET A 226 9.91 14.66 -17.74
C MET A 226 10.41 14.28 -16.34
N LEU A 227 10.64 12.97 -16.09
CA LEU A 227 11.27 12.53 -14.85
C LEU A 227 12.74 12.96 -14.79
N GLU A 228 13.45 12.90 -15.91
CA GLU A 228 14.84 13.34 -16.03
C GLU A 228 14.99 14.85 -15.82
N GLU A 229 14.05 15.67 -16.30
CA GLU A 229 13.96 17.11 -16.02
C GLU A 229 13.79 17.40 -14.51
N GLN A 230 13.16 16.49 -13.77
CA GLN A 230 13.04 16.56 -12.30
C GLN A 230 14.25 15.93 -11.58
N GLY A 231 15.31 15.57 -12.31
CA GLY A 231 16.55 14.97 -11.80
C GLY A 231 16.49 13.46 -11.58
N ILE A 232 15.40 12.79 -11.95
CA ILE A 232 15.19 11.36 -11.70
C ILE A 232 15.53 10.57 -12.96
N GLN A 233 16.68 9.89 -12.97
CA GLN A 233 17.05 9.00 -14.07
C GLN A 233 16.19 7.74 -14.06
N CYS A 234 15.33 7.60 -15.06
CA CYS A 234 14.46 6.44 -15.20
C CYS A 234 14.38 5.98 -16.66
N ALA A 235 14.82 4.75 -16.93
CA ALA A 235 14.73 4.19 -18.27
C ALA A 235 13.26 4.00 -18.69
N ARG A 236 12.98 4.18 -20.00
CA ARG A 236 11.64 3.97 -20.58
C ARG A 236 10.99 2.64 -20.19
N ARG A 237 11.75 1.54 -20.17
CA ARG A 237 11.24 0.20 -19.77
C ARG A 237 10.77 0.17 -18.31
N THR A 238 11.44 0.91 -17.44
CA THR A 238 11.09 1.05 -16.02
C THR A 238 9.80 1.85 -15.86
N VAL A 239 9.64 2.94 -16.61
CA VAL A 239 8.39 3.72 -16.66
C VAL A 239 7.22 2.84 -17.12
N ALA A 240 7.40 2.09 -18.22
CA ALA A 240 6.37 1.17 -18.72
C ALA A 240 5.97 0.11 -17.67
N LYS A 241 6.96 -0.50 -16.99
CA LYS A 241 6.72 -1.46 -15.91
C LYS A 241 5.92 -0.85 -14.76
N TYR A 242 6.25 0.37 -14.33
CA TYR A 242 5.52 1.06 -13.27
C TYR A 242 4.10 1.46 -13.70
N ARG A 243 3.92 1.90 -14.94
CA ARG A 243 2.61 2.22 -15.53
C ARG A 243 1.70 0.98 -15.53
N GLU A 244 2.20 -0.17 -15.97
CA GLU A 244 1.47 -1.43 -16.00
C GLU A 244 1.08 -1.91 -14.60
N ALA A 245 1.99 -1.79 -13.62
CA ALA A 245 1.69 -2.12 -12.22
C ALA A 245 0.56 -1.24 -11.64
N MET A 246 0.44 0.01 -12.11
CA MET A 246 -0.64 0.93 -11.75
C MET A 246 -1.90 0.77 -12.62
N LYS A 247 -1.93 -0.20 -13.54
CA LYS A 247 -3.03 -0.45 -14.48
C LYS A 247 -3.39 0.75 -15.37
N ILE A 248 -2.43 1.64 -15.62
CA ILE A 248 -2.62 2.77 -16.53
C ILE A 248 -2.39 2.27 -17.96
N ALA A 249 -3.33 2.55 -18.87
CA ALA A 249 -3.23 2.12 -20.26
C ALA A 249 -2.09 2.85 -21.01
N PRO A 250 -1.47 2.22 -22.02
CA PRO A 250 -0.48 2.89 -22.88
C PRO A 250 -1.11 4.07 -23.64
N ALA A 251 -0.27 5.03 -24.05
CA ALA A 251 -0.70 6.27 -24.72
C ALA A 251 -1.65 6.03 -25.91
N ASN A 252 -1.42 5.00 -26.73
CA ASN A 252 -2.26 4.68 -27.89
C ASN A 252 -3.72 4.36 -27.50
N LEU A 253 -3.93 3.68 -26.38
CA LEU A 253 -5.26 3.34 -25.88
C LEU A 253 -5.90 4.53 -25.15
N ARG A 254 -5.11 5.37 -24.48
CA ARG A 254 -5.60 6.59 -23.80
C ARG A 254 -6.06 7.67 -24.76
N LYS A 255 -5.40 7.82 -25.91
CA LYS A 255 -5.79 8.79 -26.96
C LYS A 255 -7.20 8.53 -27.50
N ALA A 256 -7.65 7.29 -27.41
CA ALA A 256 -8.93 6.85 -27.92
C ALA A 256 -10.03 6.87 -26.85
N MET A 257 -9.77 7.26 -25.60
CA MET A 257 -10.77 7.41 -24.53
C MET A 257 -11.39 8.80 -24.56
#